data_AF-X1UKM6-F1
#
_entry.id   AF-X1UKM6-F1
#
_cell.length_a   1.000
_cell.length_b   1.000
_cell.length_c   1.000
_cell.angle_alpha   90.00
_cell.angle_beta   90.00
_cell.angle_gamma   90.00
#
_symmetry.space_group_name_H-M   'P 1'
#
loop_
_entity.id
_entity.type
_entity.pdbx_description
1 polymer ?
#
loop_
_entity_poly.entity_id
_entity_poly.type
_entity_poly.pdbx_seq_one_letter_code
_entity_poly.pdbx_strand_id
1 'polypeptide(L)'
;MIALEVIYPSYSQARPSKELLSVGASVPIGQRGLVHVWGQNDMAVNQKLGVHWIVKDPEGVVVENYEDWEMWTTGPNDDHEFIGGRFDLDKE
;
A
#
# COMPACT_ATOMS: atom_id res chain seq x y z
N MET A 1 15.05 9.27 2.76
CA MET A 1 13.97 10.22 2.37
C MET A 1 13.00 9.41 1.52
N ILE A 2 11.81 9.07 2.01
CA ILE A 2 10.86 8.22 1.28
C ILE A 2 10.05 9.11 0.33
N ALA A 3 10.13 8.84 -0.98
CA ALA A 3 9.27 9.45 -1.98
C ALA A 3 8.10 8.50 -2.26
N LEU A 4 6.90 8.91 -1.86
CA LEU A 4 5.66 8.20 -2.18
C LEU A 4 5.06 8.86 -3.43
N GLU A 5 5.28 8.28 -4.61
CA GLU A 5 4.72 8.79 -5.86
C GLU A 5 3.35 8.15 -6.11
N VAL A 6 2.28 8.94 -5.93
CA VAL A 6 0.90 8.53 -6.21
C VAL A 6 0.55 8.95 -7.63
N ILE A 7 0.49 7.98 -8.55
CA ILE A 7 0.09 8.20 -9.93
C ILE A 7 -1.44 8.29 -10.00
N TYR A 8 -1.99 9.48 -10.20
CA TYR A 8 -3.43 9.69 -10.42
C TYR A 8 -3.82 9.40 -11.88
N PRO A 9 -4.94 8.67 -12.14
CA PRO A 9 -5.45 8.55 -13.50
C PRO A 9 -6.21 9.83 -13.93
N SER A 10 -5.94 10.30 -15.14
CA SER A 10 -6.67 11.41 -15.77
C SER A 10 -8.00 10.92 -16.36
N TYR A 11 -9.13 11.50 -15.95
CA TYR A 11 -10.43 11.23 -16.56
C TYR A 11 -10.83 12.35 -17.53
N SER A 12 -11.16 11.99 -18.77
CA SER A 12 -11.77 12.90 -19.76
C SER A 12 -13.24 13.15 -19.39
N GLN A 13 -13.63 14.42 -19.31
CA GLN A 13 -14.93 14.89 -18.83
C GLN A 13 -16.14 14.41 -19.65
N ALA A 14 -17.21 13.98 -18.96
CA ALA A 14 -18.60 14.17 -19.43
C ALA A 14 -19.65 14.14 -18.30
N ARG A 15 -20.19 15.33 -17.99
CA ARG A 15 -21.53 15.72 -17.46
C ARG A 15 -21.93 15.37 -16.01
N PRO A 16 -22.65 16.29 -15.30
CA PRO A 16 -22.80 16.23 -13.86
C PRO A 16 -24.16 15.63 -13.46
N SER A 17 -24.15 14.50 -12.76
CA SER A 17 -25.34 14.00 -12.08
C SER A 17 -24.94 13.49 -10.71
N LYS A 18 -25.28 14.23 -9.64
CA LYS A 18 -25.39 13.82 -8.22
C LYS A 18 -24.25 13.04 -7.52
N GLU A 19 -23.23 12.61 -8.23
CA GLU A 19 -22.07 11.79 -7.82
C GLU A 19 -20.91 12.65 -7.30
N LEU A 20 -21.22 13.82 -6.72
CA LEU A 20 -20.20 14.69 -6.09
C LEU A 20 -20.01 14.35 -4.61
N LEU A 21 -20.25 13.09 -4.23
CA LEU A 21 -19.96 12.53 -2.92
C LEU A 21 -18.97 11.41 -3.13
N SER A 22 -17.76 11.57 -2.59
CA SER A 22 -16.60 10.69 -2.73
C SER A 22 -15.74 10.91 -3.99
N VAL A 23 -14.97 12.00 -4.00
CA VAL A 23 -13.62 11.96 -4.59
C VAL A 23 -12.74 11.16 -3.62
N GLY A 24 -13.03 9.89 -3.48
CA GLY A 24 -12.28 8.93 -2.67
C GLY A 24 -12.17 7.67 -3.52
N ALA A 25 -11.04 7.53 -4.19
CA ALA A 25 -10.59 6.37 -4.96
C ALA A 25 -11.69 5.38 -5.36
N SER A 26 -12.14 5.41 -6.62
CA SER A 26 -12.90 4.29 -7.18
C SER A 26 -12.01 3.04 -7.17
N VAL A 27 -12.04 2.29 -6.06
CA VAL A 27 -11.43 0.97 -6.00
C VAL A 27 -12.27 0.09 -6.93
N PRO A 28 -11.67 -0.54 -7.95
CA PRO A 28 -12.43 -1.37 -8.86
C PRO A 28 -13.13 -2.50 -8.11
N ILE A 29 -14.44 -2.62 -8.30
CA ILE A 29 -15.28 -3.68 -7.72
C ILE A 29 -14.77 -5.04 -8.22
N GLY A 30 -14.63 -6.02 -7.33
CA GLY A 30 -14.15 -7.38 -7.60
C GLY A 30 -12.63 -7.51 -7.74
N GLN A 31 -11.84 -6.47 -7.40
CA GLN A 31 -10.38 -6.55 -7.39
C GLN A 31 -9.82 -6.69 -5.98
N ARG A 32 -8.73 -7.47 -5.87
CA ARG A 32 -7.98 -7.66 -4.62
C ARG A 32 -6.79 -6.72 -4.56
N GLY A 33 -6.64 -6.02 -3.45
CA GLY A 33 -5.43 -5.29 -3.11
C GLY A 33 -4.31 -6.23 -2.63
N LEU A 34 -3.08 -5.74 -2.76
CA LEU A 34 -1.87 -6.34 -2.24
C LEU A 34 -0.92 -5.19 -1.90
N VAL A 35 -0.38 -5.16 -0.69
CA VAL A 35 0.70 -4.24 -0.34
C VAL A 35 2.04 -4.92 -0.60
N HIS A 36 2.89 -4.22 -1.33
CA HIS A 36 4.24 -4.66 -1.68
C HIS A 36 5.18 -3.46 -1.45
N VAL A 37 6.13 -3.62 -0.51
CA VAL A 37 7.05 -2.58 -0.06
C VAL A 37 8.48 -3.08 -0.21
N TRP A 38 9.38 -2.17 -0.64
CA TRP A 38 10.82 -2.38 -0.61
C TRP A 38 11.42 -1.47 0.46
N GLY A 39 12.10 -2.05 1.44
CA GLY A 39 12.84 -1.33 2.47
C GLY A 39 14.33 -1.33 2.14
N GLN A 40 14.94 -0.15 2.00
CA GLN A 40 16.38 -0.01 1.81
C GLN A 40 17.09 0.22 3.14
N ASN A 41 18.23 -0.44 3.34
CA ASN A 41 19.14 -0.10 4.42
C ASN A 41 20.11 1.01 3.97
N ASP A 42 19.84 2.26 4.33
CA ASP A 42 20.69 3.41 4.00
C ASP A 42 21.86 3.62 5.01
N MET A 43 22.07 2.68 5.93
CA MET A 43 23.17 2.72 6.90
C MET A 43 24.44 2.03 6.37
N ALA A 44 25.59 2.41 6.94
CA ALA A 44 26.88 1.82 6.59
C ALA A 44 27.12 0.41 7.16
N VAL A 45 26.17 -0.15 7.91
CA VAL A 45 26.28 -1.46 8.57
C VAL A 45 25.04 -2.30 8.28
N ASN A 46 25.18 -3.61 8.39
CA ASN A 46 24.05 -4.53 8.29
C ASN A 46 22.98 -4.19 9.33
N GLN A 47 21.74 -4.08 8.89
CA GLN A 47 20.58 -3.84 9.75
C GLN A 47 19.55 -4.94 9.60
N LYS A 48 18.76 -5.13 10.65
CA LYS A 48 17.56 -5.97 10.60
C LYS A 48 16.34 -5.09 10.33
N LEU A 49 15.75 -5.20 9.16
CA LEU A 49 14.58 -4.45 8.72
C LEU A 49 13.29 -5.14 9.17
N GLY A 50 12.30 -4.33 9.50
CA GLY A 50 10.97 -4.78 9.86
C GLY A 50 9.93 -3.77 9.42
N VAL A 51 8.70 -4.24 9.25
CA VAL A 51 7.59 -3.44 8.78
C VAL A 51 6.32 -3.81 9.52
N HIS A 52 5.46 -2.81 9.71
CA HIS A 52 4.09 -3.00 10.14
C HIS A 52 3.20 -2.05 9.34
N TRP A 53 2.11 -2.58 8.76
CA TRP A 53 1.10 -1.76 8.12
C TRP A 53 -0.31 -2.26 8.41
N ILE A 54 -1.25 -1.32 8.28
CA ILE A 54 -2.67 -1.57 8.42
C ILE A 54 -3.36 -1.01 7.18
N VAL A 55 -4.13 -1.85 6.50
CA VAL A 55 -5.02 -1.43 5.41
C VAL A 55 -6.45 -1.38 5.95
N LYS A 56 -7.15 -0.28 5.65
CA LYS A 56 -8.55 -0.10 6.00
C LYS A 56 -9.40 0.09 4.74
N ASP A 57 -10.59 -0.46 4.76
CA ASP A 57 -11.63 -0.17 3.76
C ASP A 57 -12.12 1.29 3.88
N PRO A 58 -12.93 1.78 2.93
CA PRO A 58 -13.49 3.13 2.99
C PRO A 58 -14.35 3.41 4.23
N GLU A 59 -14.95 2.38 4.83
CA GLU A 59 -15.70 2.47 6.10
C GLU A 59 -14.81 2.46 7.35
N GLY A 60 -13.49 2.29 7.18
CA GLY A 60 -12.50 2.29 8.25
C GLY A 60 -12.26 0.92 8.92
N VAL A 61 -12.83 -0.17 8.40
CA VAL A 61 -12.60 -1.54 8.88
C VAL A 61 -11.21 -2.01 8.44
N VAL A 62 -10.47 -2.65 9.34
CA VAL A 62 -9.17 -3.22 9.01
C VAL A 62 -9.36 -4.46 8.13
N VAL A 63 -8.88 -4.39 6.90
CA VAL A 63 -8.89 -5.51 5.93
C VAL A 63 -7.52 -6.20 5.83
N GLU A 64 -6.46 -5.55 6.31
CA GLU A 64 -5.16 -6.17 6.52
C GLU A 64 -4.44 -5.54 7.72
N ASN A 65 -3.78 -6.39 8.50
CA ASN A 65 -2.85 -6.01 9.55
C ASN A 65 -1.63 -6.91 9.41
N TYR A 66 -0.58 -6.41 8.75
CA TYR A 66 0.60 -7.19 8.39
C TYR A 66 1.81 -6.68 9.17
N GLU A 67 2.55 -7.60 9.77
CA GLU A 67 3.83 -7.35 10.41
C GLU A 67 4.81 -8.42 9.97
N ASP A 68 6.03 -8.01 9.64
CA ASP A 68 7.13 -8.94 9.43
C ASP A 68 8.47 -8.30 9.81
N TRP A 69 9.42 -9.16 10.17
CA TRP A 69 10.82 -8.84 10.38
C TRP A 69 11.64 -9.78 9.54
N GLU A 70 12.62 -9.24 8.80
CA GLU A 70 13.47 -10.08 7.98
C GLU A 70 14.15 -11.18 8.82
N MET A 71 14.43 -12.36 8.25
CA MET A 71 15.08 -13.42 9.03
C MET A 71 16.52 -13.06 9.41
N TRP A 72 17.22 -12.37 8.50
CA TRP A 72 18.65 -12.06 8.60
C TRP A 72 18.88 -10.56 8.74
N THR A 73 19.78 -10.01 7.92
CA THR A 73 20.09 -8.60 7.87
C THR A 73 20.25 -8.19 6.42
N THR A 74 19.81 -6.98 6.11
CA THR A 74 20.05 -6.31 4.84
C THR A 74 21.37 -5.54 4.88
N GLY A 75 22.19 -5.69 3.84
CA GLY A 75 23.49 -5.03 3.72
C GLY A 75 23.38 -3.52 3.43
N PRO A 76 24.48 -2.75 3.52
CA PRO A 76 24.49 -1.33 3.19
C PRO A 76 24.05 -1.05 1.75
N ASN A 77 23.02 -0.22 1.60
CA ASN A 77 22.33 0.15 0.34
C ASN A 77 21.66 -1.02 -0.39
N ASP A 78 21.49 -2.17 0.28
CA ASP A 78 20.67 -3.26 -0.23
C ASP A 78 19.21 -3.06 0.19
N ASP A 79 18.30 -3.74 -0.52
CA ASP A 79 16.87 -3.69 -0.28
C ASP A 79 16.33 -5.04 0.22
N HIS A 80 15.24 -4.99 0.99
CA HIS A 80 14.44 -6.13 1.41
C HIS A 80 13.00 -6.00 0.94
N GLU A 81 12.46 -7.07 0.36
CA GLU A 81 11.07 -7.16 -0.10
C GLU A 81 10.14 -7.57 1.06
N PHE A 82 9.09 -6.78 1.28
CA PHE A 82 7.99 -7.14 2.17
C PHE A 82 6.69 -7.21 1.35
N ILE A 83 6.01 -8.35 1.44
CA ILE A 83 4.79 -8.62 0.68
C ILE A 83 3.68 -9.11 1.61
N GLY A 84 2.56 -8.41 1.57
CA GLY A 84 1.38 -8.72 2.37
C GLY A 84 0.54 -9.87 1.84
N GLY A 85 -0.59 -10.05 2.49
CA GLY A 85 -1.68 -10.86 1.97
C GLY A 85 -2.45 -10.11 0.89
N ARG A 86 -3.35 -10.84 0.23
CA ARG A 86 -4.38 -10.22 -0.61
C ARG A 86 -5.58 -9.87 0.25
N PHE A 87 -6.17 -8.70 0.00
CA PHE A 87 -7.36 -8.23 0.70
C PHE A 87 -8.39 -7.66 -0.27
N ASP A 88 -9.66 -7.78 0.12
CA ASP A 88 -10.79 -7.21 -0.60
C ASP A 88 -11.08 -5.82 0.00
N LEU A 89 -11.34 -4.82 -0.85
CA LEU A 89 -11.62 -3.44 -0.45
C LEU A 89 -13.07 -3.03 -0.73
N ASP A 90 -13.76 -3.82 -1.53
CA ASP A 90 -15.18 -3.74 -1.75
C ASP A 90 -15.94 -4.59 -0.72
N LYS A 91 -17.18 -4.19 -0.48
CA LYS A 91 -18.18 -5.06 0.14
C LYS A 91 -19.12 -5.49 -0.97
N GLU A 92 -19.40 -6.79 -1.03
CA GLU A 92 -20.49 -7.32 -1.85
C GLU A 92 -21.83 -6.64 -1.52
#